data_AF-A0A2D5EX75-F1
#
_entry.id   AF-A0A2D5EX75-F1
#
_cell.length_a   1.000
_cell.length_b   1.000
_cell.length_c   1.000
_cell.angle_alpha   90.00
_cell.angle_beta   90.00
_cell.angle_gamma   90.00
#
_symmetry.space_group_name_H-M   'P 1'
#
loop_
_entity.id
_entity.type
_entity.pdbx_description
1 polymer ?
#
loop_
_entity_poly.entity_id
_entity_poly.type
_entity_poly.pdbx_seq_one_letter_code
_entity_poly.pdbx_strand_id
1 'polypeptide(L)'
;MAEVREHFPERARAEDSRAELQRAFEGSLGPWADRAPALAALFAPRGLAALEASLRLDGRAITGLRMMVEGVQREEAGAALDALGVPRPALLEAPIEAPFIVGWDAARRPPVAKLYLNLSDASADARAAVARALALPRPAHVIGLNLPREGAAETKLYAQREALPEDAPAPLRAWAEGLPLAGVVVCHALEDGALRPRAHFVAPRSDAPVDGALRRLPGWDDATARAALPFAPGLVKSVGADVAGRFTVYVKPRAHDGALFRLDPVLCLAGPRGEIGLFVEPASAPRAWARTGEHALSYRVRAGAPGRAEVERAMRWALAQLEAGALPPTPSAAALAEPPEGWRVVAA
;
A
#
# COMPACT_ATOMS: atom_id res chain seq x y z
N MET A 1 -43.26 14.01 -31.22
CA MET A 1 -42.51 12.88 -30.64
C MET A 1 -41.10 12.91 -31.22
N ALA A 2 -40.14 13.41 -30.45
CA ALA A 2 -38.72 13.35 -30.81
C ALA A 2 -38.03 12.54 -29.70
N GLU A 3 -37.51 11.37 -30.07
CA GLU A 3 -36.71 10.52 -29.20
C GLU A 3 -35.42 11.26 -28.82
N VAL A 4 -35.29 11.55 -27.53
CA VAL A 4 -34.01 11.95 -26.95
C VAL A 4 -33.17 10.69 -26.82
N ARG A 5 -32.24 10.48 -27.76
CA ARG A 5 -31.14 9.52 -27.61
C ARG A 5 -30.24 10.00 -26.47
N GLU A 6 -30.33 9.33 -25.33
CA GLU A 6 -29.35 9.46 -24.25
C GLU A 6 -27.94 9.18 -24.79
N HIS A 7 -27.10 10.21 -24.76
CA HIS A 7 -25.66 10.08 -24.92
C HIS A 7 -25.14 9.20 -23.77
N PHE A 8 -24.38 8.14 -24.07
CA PHE A 8 -23.76 7.22 -23.11
C PHE A 8 -22.26 7.55 -22.89
N PRO A 9 -21.87 8.66 -22.21
CA PRO A 9 -20.46 8.94 -21.92
C PRO A 9 -19.87 7.98 -20.86
N GLU A 10 -20.70 7.30 -20.06
CA GLU A 10 -20.23 6.42 -18.99
C GLU A 10 -19.84 5.02 -19.48
N ARG A 11 -20.53 4.48 -20.50
CA ARG A 11 -20.21 3.17 -21.07
C ARG A 11 -18.90 3.19 -21.87
N ALA A 12 -18.70 4.23 -22.69
CA ALA A 12 -17.46 4.41 -23.44
C ALA A 12 -16.24 4.54 -22.51
N ARG A 13 -16.36 5.32 -21.42
CA ARG A 13 -15.29 5.45 -20.40
C ARG A 13 -15.00 4.13 -19.68
N ALA A 14 -16.02 3.31 -19.42
CA ALA A 14 -15.83 2.00 -18.78
C ALA A 14 -15.19 0.96 -19.73
N GLU A 15 -15.55 0.98 -21.01
CA GLU A 15 -14.97 0.12 -22.05
C GLU A 15 -13.50 0.47 -22.34
N ASP A 16 -13.18 1.77 -22.45
CA ASP A 16 -11.81 2.26 -22.60
C ASP A 16 -10.94 1.87 -21.40
N SER A 17 -11.47 2.02 -20.18
CA SER A 17 -10.80 1.63 -18.94
C SER A 17 -10.52 0.12 -18.89
N ARG A 18 -11.44 -0.71 -19.39
CA ARG A 18 -11.26 -2.17 -19.44
C ARG A 18 -10.18 -2.58 -20.45
N ALA A 19 -10.16 -1.96 -21.63
CA ALA A 19 -9.15 -2.24 -22.65
C ALA A 19 -7.75 -1.84 -22.18
N GLU A 20 -7.62 -0.71 -21.48
CA GLU A 20 -6.36 -0.29 -20.86
C GLU A 20 -5.89 -1.25 -19.77
N LEU A 21 -6.79 -1.67 -18.88
CA LEU A 21 -6.51 -2.68 -17.86
C LEU A 21 -6.04 -3.99 -18.48
N GLN A 22 -6.73 -4.46 -19.54
CA GLN A 22 -6.36 -5.69 -20.22
C GLN A 22 -4.94 -5.61 -20.80
N ARG A 23 -4.59 -4.52 -21.49
CA ARG A 23 -3.22 -4.33 -22.01
C ARG A 23 -2.17 -4.33 -20.91
N ALA A 24 -2.44 -3.67 -19.78
CA ALA A 24 -1.53 -3.69 -18.64
C ALA A 24 -1.37 -5.10 -18.04
N PHE A 25 -2.45 -5.89 -18.04
CA PHE A 25 -2.44 -7.25 -17.52
C PHE A 25 -1.66 -8.19 -18.45
N GLU A 26 -1.91 -8.12 -19.76
CA GLU A 26 -1.15 -8.84 -20.80
C GLU A 26 0.35 -8.54 -20.69
N GLY A 27 0.72 -7.27 -20.56
CA GLY A 27 2.11 -6.82 -20.44
C GLY A 27 2.82 -7.23 -19.14
N SER A 28 2.11 -7.75 -18.14
CA SER A 28 2.68 -8.09 -16.82
C SER A 28 2.53 -9.56 -16.42
N LEU A 29 1.62 -10.30 -17.05
CA LEU A 29 1.31 -11.69 -16.69
C LEU A 29 2.25 -12.71 -17.32
N GLY A 30 3.04 -12.33 -18.34
CA GLY A 30 4.02 -13.23 -18.96
C GLY A 30 3.37 -14.56 -19.40
N PRO A 31 3.80 -15.73 -18.87
CA PRO A 31 3.17 -17.03 -19.19
C PRO A 31 1.68 -17.15 -18.84
N TRP A 32 1.12 -16.22 -18.07
CA TRP A 32 -0.31 -16.16 -17.70
C TRP A 32 -1.10 -15.11 -18.50
N ALA A 33 -0.56 -14.64 -19.64
CA ALA A 33 -1.22 -13.61 -20.45
C ALA A 33 -2.65 -14.00 -20.87
N ASP A 34 -2.94 -15.30 -21.02
CA ASP A 34 -4.28 -15.84 -21.29
C ASP A 34 -5.32 -15.49 -20.20
N ARG A 35 -4.88 -15.09 -19.00
CA ARG A 35 -5.74 -14.71 -17.86
C ARG A 35 -6.11 -13.23 -17.84
N ALA A 36 -5.44 -12.41 -18.66
CA ALA A 36 -5.64 -10.97 -18.67
C ALA A 36 -7.10 -10.54 -18.90
N PRO A 37 -7.89 -11.13 -19.83
CA PRO A 37 -9.27 -10.69 -20.06
C PRO A 37 -10.18 -10.91 -18.85
N ALA A 38 -10.01 -12.02 -18.13
CA ALA A 38 -10.79 -12.35 -16.94
C ALA A 38 -10.47 -11.40 -15.79
N LEU A 39 -9.18 -11.14 -15.55
CA LEU A 39 -8.74 -10.19 -14.53
C LEU A 39 -9.19 -8.76 -14.87
N ALA A 40 -9.10 -8.35 -16.14
CA ALA A 40 -9.49 -7.01 -16.57
C ALA A 40 -11.00 -6.79 -16.41
N ALA A 41 -11.82 -7.80 -16.67
CA ALA A 41 -13.24 -7.76 -16.39
C ALA A 41 -13.52 -7.63 -14.89
N LEU A 42 -12.82 -8.42 -14.06
CA LEU A 42 -12.96 -8.41 -12.60
C LEU A 42 -12.61 -7.04 -12.00
N PHE A 43 -11.53 -6.41 -12.46
CA PHE A 43 -11.02 -5.16 -11.90
C PHE A 43 -11.42 -3.90 -12.68
N ALA A 44 -12.27 -4.02 -13.71
CA ALA A 44 -12.79 -2.88 -14.47
C ALA A 44 -13.38 -1.76 -13.58
N PRO A 45 -14.17 -2.05 -12.53
CA PRO A 45 -14.73 -1.00 -11.67
C PRO A 45 -13.67 -0.17 -10.92
N ARG A 46 -12.44 -0.68 -10.77
CA ARG A 46 -11.36 -0.04 -10.03
C ARG A 46 -10.47 0.83 -10.92
N GLY A 47 -10.44 0.54 -12.22
CA GLY A 47 -9.60 1.22 -13.18
C GLY A 47 -8.10 1.06 -12.90
N LEU A 48 -7.28 1.79 -13.67
CA LEU A 48 -5.82 1.75 -13.56
C LEU A 48 -5.31 2.23 -12.20
N ALA A 49 -6.06 3.06 -11.47
CA ALA A 49 -5.64 3.64 -10.21
C ALA A 49 -5.32 2.60 -9.12
N ALA A 50 -5.95 1.42 -9.18
CA ALA A 50 -5.69 0.33 -8.26
C ALA A 50 -4.39 -0.44 -8.57
N LEU A 51 -3.77 -0.22 -9.74
CA LEU A 51 -2.59 -0.98 -10.16
C LEU A 51 -1.30 -0.45 -9.56
N GLU A 52 -0.38 -1.35 -9.31
CA GLU A 52 1.01 -1.05 -8.96
C GLU A 52 1.92 -2.10 -9.59
N ALA A 53 2.83 -1.67 -10.45
CA ALA A 53 3.83 -2.56 -11.04
C ALA A 53 5.13 -2.49 -10.24
N SER A 54 5.94 -3.55 -10.29
CA SER A 54 7.27 -3.52 -9.68
C SER A 54 8.36 -3.99 -10.63
N LEU A 55 9.50 -3.32 -10.56
CA LEU A 55 10.72 -3.66 -11.28
C LEU A 55 11.72 -4.24 -10.29
N ARG A 56 12.31 -5.39 -10.62
CA ARG A 56 13.43 -5.99 -9.88
C ARG A 56 14.73 -5.60 -10.57
N LEU A 57 15.69 -5.09 -9.80
CA LEU A 57 17.05 -4.84 -10.26
C LEU A 57 17.97 -5.93 -9.69
N ASP A 58 18.66 -6.64 -10.57
CA ASP A 58 19.65 -7.64 -10.22
C ASP A 58 20.92 -7.42 -11.06
N GLY A 59 21.93 -6.82 -10.45
CA GLY A 59 23.13 -6.36 -11.16
C GLY A 59 22.78 -5.29 -12.21
N ARG A 60 22.87 -5.64 -13.50
CA ARG A 60 22.50 -4.76 -14.64
C ARG A 60 21.16 -5.10 -15.27
N ALA A 61 20.47 -6.14 -14.79
CA ALA A 61 19.19 -6.55 -15.35
C ALA A 61 18.03 -5.86 -14.62
N ILE A 62 17.11 -5.29 -15.39
CA ILE A 62 15.81 -4.80 -14.92
C ILE A 62 14.75 -5.78 -15.40
N THR A 63 14.01 -6.37 -14.47
CA THR A 63 12.95 -7.33 -14.77
C THR A 63 11.60 -6.82 -14.28
N GLY A 64 10.64 -6.72 -15.21
CA GLY A 64 9.23 -6.42 -14.93
C GLY A 64 8.41 -7.68 -14.68
N LEU A 65 7.19 -7.74 -15.24
CA LEU A 65 6.24 -8.87 -15.12
C LEU A 65 5.75 -9.13 -13.69
N ARG A 66 5.60 -8.06 -12.91
CA ARG A 66 5.16 -8.10 -11.53
C ARG A 66 4.18 -6.98 -11.30
N MET A 67 2.99 -7.32 -10.83
CA MET A 67 1.95 -6.33 -10.55
C MET A 67 1.15 -6.70 -9.33
N MET A 68 0.54 -5.69 -8.75
CA MET A 68 -0.39 -5.75 -7.64
C MET A 68 -1.63 -4.90 -7.97
N VAL A 69 -2.77 -5.32 -7.45
CA VAL A 69 -4.05 -4.62 -7.49
C VAL A 69 -4.47 -4.38 -6.04
N GLU A 70 -4.66 -3.12 -5.69
CA GLU A 70 -4.86 -2.67 -4.31
C GLU A 70 -6.32 -2.45 -3.94
N GLY A 71 -6.62 -2.52 -2.64
CA GLY A 71 -7.92 -2.18 -2.09
C GLY A 71 -9.01 -3.21 -2.41
N VAL A 72 -8.62 -4.43 -2.75
CA VAL A 72 -9.47 -5.52 -3.24
C VAL A 72 -10.29 -6.11 -2.08
N GLN A 73 -11.57 -6.40 -2.31
CA GLN A 73 -12.42 -7.07 -1.31
C GLN A 73 -12.17 -8.57 -1.30
N ARG A 74 -12.62 -9.27 -0.24
CA ARG A 74 -12.39 -10.70 -0.05
C ARG A 74 -12.84 -11.54 -1.26
N GLU A 75 -14.04 -11.27 -1.76
CA GLU A 75 -14.65 -12.00 -2.87
C GLU A 75 -13.90 -11.78 -4.18
N GLU A 76 -13.53 -10.52 -4.46
CA GLU A 76 -12.70 -10.16 -5.62
C GLU A 76 -11.32 -10.83 -5.53
N ALA A 77 -10.73 -10.89 -4.33
CA ALA A 77 -9.44 -11.54 -4.13
C ALA A 77 -9.53 -13.05 -4.40
N GLY A 78 -10.57 -13.72 -3.90
CA GLY A 78 -10.86 -15.12 -4.21
C GLY A 78 -11.04 -15.36 -5.71
N ALA A 79 -11.83 -14.53 -6.39
CA ALA A 79 -12.05 -14.65 -7.83
C ALA A 79 -10.77 -14.44 -8.66
N ALA A 80 -9.89 -13.53 -8.23
CA ALA A 80 -8.62 -13.29 -8.89
C ALA A 80 -7.65 -14.48 -8.73
N LEU A 81 -7.63 -15.13 -7.57
CA LEU A 81 -6.85 -16.35 -7.35
C LEU A 81 -7.35 -17.51 -8.21
N ASP A 82 -8.67 -17.68 -8.33
CA ASP A 82 -9.27 -18.68 -9.21
C ASP A 82 -8.87 -18.43 -10.67
N ALA A 83 -8.93 -17.17 -11.13
CA ALA A 83 -8.52 -16.80 -12.49
C ALA A 83 -7.05 -17.12 -12.76
N LEU A 84 -6.17 -16.92 -11.77
CA LEU A 84 -4.74 -17.27 -11.84
C LEU A 84 -4.48 -18.80 -11.72
N GLY A 85 -5.51 -19.57 -11.31
CA GLY A 85 -5.44 -21.01 -11.14
C GLY A 85 -4.61 -21.41 -9.92
N VAL A 86 -4.72 -20.68 -8.81
CA VAL A 86 -4.05 -20.99 -7.54
C VAL A 86 -5.08 -21.26 -6.43
N PRO A 87 -4.79 -22.18 -5.49
CA PRO A 87 -5.69 -22.46 -4.39
C PRO A 87 -5.96 -21.23 -3.52
N ARG A 88 -7.20 -21.09 -3.05
CA ARG A 88 -7.61 -20.05 -2.11
C ARG A 88 -7.02 -20.35 -0.71
N PRO A 89 -6.19 -19.45 -0.13
CA PRO A 89 -5.59 -19.68 1.18
C PRO A 89 -6.56 -19.31 2.31
N ALA A 90 -6.34 -19.89 3.49
CA ALA A 90 -7.09 -19.55 4.71
C ALA A 90 -7.00 -18.06 5.12
N LEU A 91 -6.00 -17.33 4.62
CA LEU A 91 -5.86 -15.89 4.86
C LEU A 91 -7.08 -15.08 4.37
N LEU A 92 -7.82 -15.56 3.36
CA LEU A 92 -9.06 -14.91 2.93
C LEU A 92 -10.10 -14.89 4.05
N GLU A 93 -10.10 -15.89 4.93
CA GLU A 93 -11.05 -16.04 6.04
C GLU A 93 -10.59 -15.35 7.33
N ALA A 94 -9.60 -14.45 7.25
CA ALA A 94 -9.15 -13.69 8.41
C ALA A 94 -10.33 -12.94 9.07
N PRO A 95 -10.44 -12.96 10.42
CA PRO A 95 -11.61 -12.46 11.16
C PRO A 95 -11.59 -10.94 11.31
N ILE A 96 -11.43 -10.22 10.19
CA ILE A 96 -11.41 -8.76 10.14
C ILE A 96 -11.94 -8.29 8.78
N GLU A 97 -12.62 -7.16 8.78
CA GLU A 97 -12.91 -6.42 7.56
C GLU A 97 -11.72 -5.52 7.23
N ALA A 98 -10.87 -5.99 6.31
CA ALA A 98 -9.72 -5.25 5.83
C ALA A 98 -9.50 -5.53 4.33
N PRO A 99 -8.99 -4.56 3.57
CA PRO A 99 -8.75 -4.76 2.15
C PRO A 99 -7.60 -5.74 1.92
N PHE A 100 -7.68 -6.45 0.80
CA PHE A 100 -6.62 -7.27 0.25
C PHE A 100 -5.84 -6.51 -0.85
N ILE A 101 -4.65 -7.04 -1.13
CA ILE A 101 -3.89 -6.74 -2.34
C ILE A 101 -3.66 -8.07 -3.03
N VAL A 102 -4.04 -8.17 -4.31
CA VAL A 102 -3.75 -9.35 -5.13
C VAL A 102 -2.63 -9.01 -6.10
N GLY A 103 -1.74 -9.94 -6.40
CA GLY A 103 -0.70 -9.69 -7.38
C GLY A 103 -0.06 -10.95 -7.93
N TRP A 104 1.00 -10.76 -8.70
CA TRP A 104 1.79 -11.84 -9.27
C TRP A 104 3.24 -11.47 -9.47
N ASP A 105 4.04 -12.49 -9.72
CA ASP A 105 5.43 -12.42 -10.17
C ASP A 105 5.61 -13.47 -11.26
N ALA A 106 5.34 -13.05 -12.50
CA ALA A 106 5.40 -13.89 -13.69
C ALA A 106 6.82 -14.01 -14.25
N ALA A 107 7.77 -13.21 -13.74
CA ALA A 107 9.19 -13.37 -14.04
C ALA A 107 9.82 -14.57 -13.32
N ARG A 108 9.24 -15.00 -12.19
CA ARG A 108 9.71 -16.20 -11.47
C ARG A 108 9.45 -17.45 -12.30
N ARG A 109 10.33 -18.45 -12.16
CA ARG A 109 10.17 -19.78 -12.76
C ARG A 109 10.15 -20.85 -11.65
N PRO A 110 8.98 -21.44 -11.31
CA PRO A 110 7.65 -21.16 -11.86
C PRO A 110 7.07 -19.80 -11.40
N PRO A 111 6.12 -19.20 -12.16
CA PRO A 111 5.38 -18.01 -11.74
C PRO A 111 4.64 -18.19 -10.42
N VAL A 112 4.48 -17.10 -9.66
CA VAL A 112 3.74 -17.13 -8.38
C VAL A 112 2.68 -16.06 -8.31
N ALA A 113 1.51 -16.42 -7.78
CA ALA A 113 0.48 -15.47 -7.40
C ALA A 113 0.82 -14.90 -6.01
N LYS A 114 0.20 -13.78 -5.66
CA LYS A 114 0.42 -13.10 -4.39
C LYS A 114 -0.91 -12.66 -3.82
N LEU A 115 -1.06 -12.84 -2.52
CA LEU A 115 -2.17 -12.31 -1.76
C LEU A 115 -1.62 -11.61 -0.53
N TYR A 116 -2.11 -10.40 -0.25
CA TYR A 116 -1.77 -9.68 0.97
C TYR A 116 -3.05 -9.26 1.67
N LEU A 117 -3.11 -9.46 2.99
CA LEU A 117 -4.08 -8.81 3.86
C LEU A 117 -3.46 -7.50 4.35
N ASN A 118 -4.07 -6.37 4.03
CA ASN A 118 -3.57 -5.05 4.39
C ASN A 118 -4.25 -4.53 5.67
N LEU A 119 -3.49 -4.57 6.77
CA LEU A 119 -3.88 -4.14 8.10
C LEU A 119 -3.19 -2.81 8.51
N SER A 120 -2.66 -2.04 7.56
CA SER A 120 -1.87 -0.84 7.85
C SER A 120 -2.71 0.20 8.62
N ASP A 121 -3.97 0.35 8.25
CA ASP A 121 -4.89 1.24 8.95
C ASP A 121 -5.52 0.59 10.21
N ALA A 122 -5.46 -0.74 10.38
CA ALA A 122 -6.07 -1.41 11.53
C ALA A 122 -5.38 -1.04 12.85
N SER A 123 -6.10 -1.06 13.97
CA SER A 123 -5.51 -0.80 15.29
C SER A 123 -4.50 -1.87 15.72
N ALA A 124 -3.63 -1.54 16.68
CA ALA A 124 -2.66 -2.49 17.23
C ALA A 124 -3.35 -3.76 17.80
N ASP A 125 -4.48 -3.58 18.50
CA ASP A 125 -5.26 -4.69 19.06
C ASP A 125 -5.89 -5.57 17.98
N ALA A 126 -6.41 -4.96 16.90
CA ALA A 126 -6.97 -5.69 15.77
C ALA A 126 -5.87 -6.52 15.06
N ARG A 127 -4.69 -5.93 14.82
CA ARG A 127 -3.54 -6.65 14.26
C ARG A 127 -3.11 -7.81 15.17
N ALA A 128 -3.14 -7.62 16.49
CA ALA A 128 -2.82 -8.67 17.45
C ALA A 128 -3.86 -9.80 17.47
N ALA A 129 -5.16 -9.47 17.35
CA ALA A 129 -6.22 -10.46 17.24
C ALA A 129 -6.07 -11.31 15.96
N VAL A 130 -5.79 -10.69 14.82
CA VAL A 130 -5.52 -11.39 13.55
C VAL A 130 -4.29 -12.28 13.67
N ALA A 131 -3.21 -11.79 14.27
CA ALA A 131 -2.01 -12.60 14.47
C ALA A 131 -2.28 -13.85 15.32
N ARG A 132 -3.06 -13.73 16.40
CA ARG A 132 -3.48 -14.90 17.21
C ARG A 132 -4.35 -15.87 16.42
N ALA A 133 -5.34 -15.37 15.68
CA ALA A 133 -6.24 -16.18 14.89
C ALA A 133 -5.51 -16.98 13.79
N LEU A 134 -4.45 -16.40 13.23
CA LEU A 134 -3.63 -17.00 12.18
C LEU A 134 -2.37 -17.70 12.71
N ALA A 135 -2.22 -17.85 14.04
CA ALA A 135 -1.05 -18.43 14.70
C ALA A 135 0.29 -17.81 14.23
N LEU A 136 0.32 -16.51 14.00
CA LEU A 136 1.51 -15.77 13.59
C LEU A 136 2.36 -15.39 14.81
N PRO A 137 3.70 -15.39 14.68
CA PRO A 137 4.60 -15.10 15.81
C PRO A 137 4.52 -13.65 16.30
N ARG A 138 3.95 -12.73 15.51
CA ARG A 138 3.73 -11.34 15.91
C ARG A 138 2.66 -10.65 15.04
N PRO A 139 2.08 -9.53 15.53
CA PRO A 139 1.26 -8.64 14.71
C PRO A 139 2.03 -8.04 13.53
N ALA A 140 1.34 -7.81 12.42
CA ALA A 140 1.91 -7.22 11.20
C ALA A 140 0.95 -6.20 10.58
N HIS A 141 1.50 -5.19 9.91
CA HIS A 141 0.71 -4.19 9.17
C HIS A 141 0.27 -4.74 7.81
N VAL A 142 1.05 -5.64 7.22
CA VAL A 142 0.62 -6.42 6.06
C VAL A 142 1.06 -7.87 6.25
N ILE A 143 0.19 -8.81 5.92
CA ILE A 143 0.49 -10.24 5.88
C ILE A 143 0.44 -10.65 4.41
N GLY A 144 1.56 -11.08 3.85
CA GLY A 144 1.68 -11.48 2.45
C GLY A 144 1.91 -12.97 2.28
N LEU A 145 1.31 -13.55 1.25
CA LEU A 145 1.55 -14.91 0.78
C LEU A 145 2.06 -14.86 -0.64
N ASN A 146 3.17 -15.52 -0.90
CA ASN A 146 3.53 -15.95 -2.24
C ASN A 146 2.95 -17.36 -2.44
N LEU A 147 2.04 -17.49 -3.40
CA LEU A 147 1.25 -18.68 -3.68
C LEU A 147 1.75 -19.33 -4.97
N PRO A 148 2.63 -20.34 -4.91
CA PRO A 148 2.91 -21.15 -6.08
C PRO A 148 1.69 -22.01 -6.42
N ARG A 149 1.60 -22.48 -7.67
CA ARG A 149 0.55 -23.45 -8.06
C ARG A 149 0.69 -24.78 -7.34
N GLU A 150 1.92 -25.19 -7.10
CA GLU A 150 2.29 -26.42 -6.42
C GLU A 150 3.27 -26.11 -5.28
N GLY A 151 3.11 -26.79 -4.15
CA GLY A 151 3.95 -26.61 -2.97
C GLY A 151 3.40 -25.64 -1.92
N ALA A 152 4.21 -25.39 -0.89
CA ALA A 152 3.82 -24.55 0.24
C ALA A 152 3.88 -23.06 -0.10
N ALA A 153 2.94 -22.30 0.46
CA ALA A 153 2.97 -20.84 0.40
C ALA A 153 4.13 -20.28 1.23
N GLU A 154 4.82 -19.27 0.71
CA GLU A 154 5.80 -18.49 1.48
C GLU A 154 5.06 -17.33 2.15
N THR A 155 5.07 -17.30 3.50
CA THR A 155 4.41 -16.26 4.31
C THR A 155 5.40 -15.15 4.64
N LYS A 156 4.94 -13.89 4.54
CA LYS A 156 5.70 -12.67 4.82
C LYS A 156 4.94 -11.77 5.75
N LEU A 157 5.63 -11.25 6.75
CA LEU A 157 5.11 -10.26 7.69
C LEU A 157 5.81 -8.93 7.47
N TYR A 158 5.02 -7.90 7.19
CA TYR A 158 5.48 -6.54 6.97
C TYR A 158 5.11 -5.67 8.16
N ALA A 159 6.06 -4.88 8.64
CA ALA A 159 5.82 -3.94 9.72
C ALA A 159 6.27 -2.54 9.31
N GLN A 160 5.41 -1.54 9.55
CA GLN A 160 5.76 -0.14 9.40
C GLN A 160 6.72 0.31 10.51
N ARG A 161 7.59 1.26 10.18
CA ARG A 161 8.58 1.86 11.06
C ARG A 161 8.67 3.35 10.76
N GLU A 162 8.91 4.12 11.82
CA GLU A 162 9.14 5.56 11.73
C GLU A 162 10.44 5.88 10.98
N ALA A 163 11.48 5.07 11.18
CA ALA A 163 12.78 5.27 10.57
C ALA A 163 13.34 3.97 9.97
N LEU A 164 14.27 4.13 9.02
CA LEU A 164 14.99 3.03 8.40
C LEU A 164 15.94 2.43 9.45
N PRO A 165 15.84 1.13 9.77
CA PRO A 165 16.65 0.55 10.82
C PRO A 165 18.12 0.48 10.41
N GLU A 166 19.01 0.46 11.41
CA GLU A 166 20.47 0.48 11.17
C GLU A 166 20.98 -0.74 10.41
N ASP A 167 20.28 -1.87 10.50
CA ASP A 167 20.58 -3.12 9.80
C ASP A 167 20.00 -3.16 8.37
N ALA A 168 19.35 -2.08 7.90
CA ALA A 168 18.93 -1.98 6.51
C ALA A 168 20.14 -2.00 5.56
N PRO A 169 20.02 -2.62 4.35
CA PRO A 169 21.11 -2.68 3.38
C PRO A 169 21.74 -1.30 3.13
N ALA A 170 23.06 -1.20 3.26
CA ALA A 170 23.78 0.07 3.11
C ALA A 170 23.46 0.82 1.80
N PRO A 171 23.33 0.15 0.63
CA PRO A 171 22.90 0.81 -0.59
C PRO A 171 21.49 1.44 -0.52
N LEU A 172 20.56 0.83 0.22
CA LEU A 172 19.22 1.40 0.42
C LEU A 172 19.27 2.63 1.32
N ARG A 173 20.07 2.58 2.39
CA ARG A 173 20.28 3.73 3.27
C ARG A 173 20.88 4.91 2.51
N ALA A 174 21.94 4.68 1.73
CA ALA A 174 22.58 5.70 0.90
C ALA A 174 21.62 6.25 -0.19
N TRP A 175 20.76 5.41 -0.76
CA TRP A 175 19.77 5.87 -1.72
C TRP A 175 18.71 6.78 -1.08
N ALA A 176 18.23 6.39 0.10
CA ALA A 176 17.22 7.11 0.88
C ALA A 176 17.76 8.37 1.55
N GLU A 177 19.08 8.50 1.71
CA GLU A 177 19.74 9.67 2.26
C GLU A 177 19.38 10.92 1.46
N GLY A 178 18.88 11.95 2.15
CA GLY A 178 18.45 13.21 1.55
C GLY A 178 17.08 13.18 0.86
N LEU A 179 16.31 12.08 0.95
CA LEU A 179 14.93 12.04 0.48
C LEU A 179 13.94 12.19 1.65
N PRO A 180 12.92 13.06 1.53
CA PRO A 180 11.82 13.07 2.48
C PRO A 180 11.01 11.77 2.32
N LEU A 181 10.91 10.98 3.39
CA LEU A 181 10.21 9.70 3.40
C LEU A 181 8.83 9.84 4.03
N ALA A 182 7.84 9.17 3.44
CA ALA A 182 6.51 9.00 3.99
C ALA A 182 6.47 7.86 5.03
N GLY A 183 7.40 6.90 4.94
CA GLY A 183 7.57 5.87 5.95
C GLY A 183 8.47 4.73 5.48
N VAL A 184 8.69 3.79 6.40
CA VAL A 184 9.54 2.61 6.16
C VAL A 184 8.74 1.34 6.44
N VAL A 185 9.00 0.29 5.68
CA VAL A 185 8.44 -1.04 5.89
C VAL A 185 9.55 -2.08 5.95
N VAL A 186 9.54 -2.90 7.00
CA VAL A 186 10.41 -4.07 7.16
C VAL A 186 9.64 -5.35 6.87
N CYS A 187 10.19 -6.18 6.00
CA CYS A 187 9.63 -7.47 5.60
C CYS A 187 10.45 -8.62 6.18
N HIS A 188 9.75 -9.56 6.80
CA HIS A 188 10.31 -10.82 7.28
C HIS A 188 9.58 -11.97 6.62
N ALA A 189 10.30 -13.02 6.23
CA ALA A 189 9.72 -14.29 5.82
C ALA A 189 9.53 -15.17 7.06
N LEU A 190 8.43 -15.94 7.09
CA LEU A 190 8.20 -16.96 8.10
C LEU A 190 8.69 -18.30 7.56
N GLU A 191 9.76 -18.82 8.13
CA GLU A 191 10.45 -20.06 7.72
C GLU A 191 10.62 -20.94 8.96
N ASP A 192 10.07 -22.16 8.93
CA ASP A 192 10.12 -23.12 10.04
C ASP A 192 9.68 -22.54 11.41
N GLY A 193 8.64 -21.69 11.38
CA GLY A 193 8.11 -21.01 12.58
C GLY A 193 8.94 -19.81 13.05
N ALA A 194 10.07 -19.52 12.42
CA ALA A 194 10.94 -18.41 12.76
C ALA A 194 10.85 -17.27 11.73
N LEU A 195 11.00 -16.03 12.20
CA LEU A 195 11.06 -14.86 11.32
C LEU A 195 12.48 -14.61 10.84
N ARG A 196 12.67 -14.57 9.52
CA ARG A 196 13.93 -14.24 8.87
C ARG A 196 13.84 -12.87 8.19
N PRO A 197 14.80 -11.96 8.42
CA PRO A 197 14.85 -10.70 7.67
C PRO A 197 14.86 -10.97 6.17
N ARG A 198 14.00 -10.28 5.42
CA ARG A 198 13.85 -10.53 3.97
C ARG A 198 14.15 -9.31 3.13
N ALA A 199 13.57 -8.16 3.48
CA ALA A 199 13.74 -6.92 2.74
C ALA A 199 13.34 -5.70 3.58
N HIS A 200 13.85 -4.55 3.17
CA HIS A 200 13.49 -3.22 3.68
C HIS A 200 12.93 -2.40 2.53
N PHE A 201 11.92 -1.59 2.80
CA PHE A 201 11.29 -0.70 1.82
C PHE A 201 11.17 0.69 2.41
N VAL A 202 11.42 1.71 1.59
CA VAL A 202 11.19 3.11 1.90
C VAL A 202 10.12 3.62 0.95
N ALA A 203 9.11 4.30 1.49
CA ALA A 203 8.13 5.03 0.72
C ALA A 203 8.59 6.50 0.67
N PRO A 204 9.07 7.03 -0.47
CA PRO A 204 9.34 8.44 -0.59
C PRO A 204 8.03 9.24 -0.49
N ARG A 205 8.10 10.48 -0.01
CA ARG A 205 6.96 11.39 -0.09
C ARG A 205 6.67 11.74 -1.54
N SER A 206 5.42 12.09 -1.83
CA SER A 206 5.00 12.48 -3.18
C SER A 206 5.69 13.74 -3.73
N ASP A 207 6.25 14.57 -2.85
CA ASP A 207 7.03 15.77 -3.21
C ASP A 207 8.55 15.52 -3.26
N ALA A 208 8.99 14.27 -3.03
CA ALA A 208 10.39 13.91 -3.12
C ALA A 208 10.87 13.89 -4.59
N PRO A 209 12.10 14.33 -4.90
CA PRO A 209 12.67 14.28 -6.25
C PRO A 209 13.16 12.86 -6.60
N VAL A 210 12.25 11.88 -6.62
CA VAL A 210 12.58 10.45 -6.72
C VAL A 210 13.22 10.09 -8.06
N ASP A 211 12.77 10.68 -9.17
CA ASP A 211 13.27 10.35 -10.52
C ASP A 211 14.79 10.55 -10.64
N GLY A 212 15.31 11.65 -10.07
CA GLY A 212 16.75 11.90 -10.03
C GLY A 212 17.49 10.92 -9.12
N ALA A 213 16.84 10.48 -8.03
CA ALA A 213 17.41 9.51 -7.10
C ALA A 213 17.47 8.09 -7.68
N LEU A 214 16.51 7.67 -8.50
CA LEU A 214 16.50 6.34 -9.12
C LEU A 214 17.77 6.06 -9.95
N ARG A 215 18.33 7.08 -10.60
CA ARG A 215 19.59 6.96 -11.37
C ARG A 215 20.81 6.58 -10.52
N ARG A 216 20.72 6.73 -9.19
CA ARG A 216 21.76 6.30 -8.25
C ARG A 216 21.65 4.82 -7.89
N LEU A 217 20.55 4.15 -8.25
CA LEU A 217 20.39 2.71 -8.01
C LEU A 217 21.32 1.92 -8.94
N PRO A 218 22.08 0.94 -8.41
CA PRO A 218 22.91 0.07 -9.23
C PRO A 218 22.08 -0.64 -10.29
N GLY A 219 22.47 -0.49 -11.57
CA GLY A 219 21.80 -1.14 -12.70
C GLY A 219 20.56 -0.43 -13.21
N TRP A 220 20.23 0.75 -12.72
CA TRP A 220 19.11 1.52 -13.24
C TRP A 220 19.39 2.07 -14.64
N ASP A 221 18.43 1.87 -15.54
CA ASP A 221 18.38 2.45 -16.87
C ASP A 221 16.95 2.90 -17.17
N ASP A 222 16.79 4.19 -17.42
CA ASP A 222 15.49 4.84 -17.59
C ASP A 222 14.69 4.26 -18.77
N ALA A 223 15.36 3.92 -19.87
CA ALA A 223 14.71 3.38 -21.06
C ALA A 223 14.23 1.94 -20.83
N THR A 224 15.09 1.10 -20.26
CA THR A 224 14.79 -0.29 -19.91
C THR A 224 13.69 -0.37 -18.85
N ALA A 225 13.74 0.49 -17.82
CA ALA A 225 12.70 0.56 -16.81
C ALA A 225 11.33 0.92 -17.41
N ARG A 226 11.28 1.93 -18.30
CA ARG A 226 10.05 2.31 -19.00
C ARG A 226 9.52 1.20 -19.89
N ALA A 227 10.38 0.49 -20.63
CA ALA A 227 9.98 -0.61 -21.48
C ALA A 227 9.49 -1.84 -20.70
N ALA A 228 9.96 -2.02 -19.46
CA ALA A 228 9.59 -3.16 -18.61
C ALA A 228 8.27 -2.96 -17.85
N LEU A 229 7.72 -1.74 -17.82
CA LEU A 229 6.46 -1.44 -17.14
C LEU A 229 5.26 -1.67 -18.08
N PRO A 230 4.15 -2.21 -17.55
CA PRO A 230 2.96 -2.51 -18.36
C PRO A 230 2.09 -1.28 -18.67
N PHE A 231 2.49 -0.09 -18.21
CA PHE A 231 1.79 1.18 -18.40
C PHE A 231 2.79 2.35 -18.36
N ALA A 232 2.34 3.53 -18.78
CA ALA A 232 3.13 4.75 -18.63
C ALA A 232 3.37 5.04 -17.14
N PRO A 233 4.63 5.18 -16.69
CA PRO A 233 4.94 5.39 -15.27
C PRO A 233 4.45 6.76 -14.77
N GLY A 234 3.92 6.74 -13.54
CA GLY A 234 3.67 7.89 -12.68
C GLY A 234 4.55 7.82 -11.43
N LEU A 235 3.96 8.03 -10.26
CA LEU A 235 4.66 8.06 -8.97
C LEU A 235 5.39 6.74 -8.63
N VAL A 236 6.63 6.86 -8.18
CA VAL A 236 7.34 5.79 -7.46
C VAL A 236 6.83 5.73 -6.04
N LYS A 237 6.11 4.68 -5.70
CA LYS A 237 5.46 4.54 -4.40
C LYS A 237 6.39 4.02 -3.32
N SER A 238 7.29 3.10 -3.67
CA SER A 238 8.31 2.62 -2.76
C SER A 238 9.51 2.04 -3.49
N VAL A 239 10.65 2.09 -2.83
CA VAL A 239 11.87 1.39 -3.24
C VAL A 239 12.30 0.51 -2.09
N GLY A 240 12.64 -0.74 -2.36
CA GLY A 240 13.17 -1.64 -1.35
C GLY A 240 14.38 -2.41 -1.81
N ALA A 241 15.13 -2.93 -0.85
CA ALA A 241 16.25 -3.82 -1.07
C ALA A 241 16.07 -5.08 -0.23
N ASP A 242 16.33 -6.25 -0.83
CA ASP A 242 16.41 -7.49 -0.08
C ASP A 242 17.76 -7.63 0.64
N VAL A 243 17.87 -8.64 1.51
CA VAL A 243 19.10 -8.92 2.27
C VAL A 243 20.32 -9.24 1.37
N ALA A 244 20.09 -9.59 0.10
CA ALA A 244 21.15 -9.79 -0.89
C ALA A 244 21.51 -8.50 -1.65
N GLY A 245 20.89 -7.36 -1.32
CA GLY A 245 21.14 -6.07 -1.96
C GLY A 245 20.41 -5.87 -3.30
N ARG A 246 19.48 -6.75 -3.67
CA ARG A 246 18.69 -6.58 -4.91
C ARG A 246 17.54 -5.62 -4.69
N PHE A 247 17.44 -4.63 -5.56
CA PHE A 247 16.43 -3.58 -5.43
C PHE A 247 15.09 -3.95 -6.07
N THR A 248 14.01 -3.43 -5.52
CA THR A 248 12.68 -3.44 -6.12
C THR A 248 12.11 -2.03 -6.12
N VAL A 249 11.64 -1.56 -7.26
CA VAL A 249 11.01 -0.24 -7.41
C VAL A 249 9.54 -0.46 -7.74
N TYR A 250 8.64 0.11 -6.96
CA TYR A 250 7.19 0.03 -7.13
C TYR A 250 6.66 1.32 -7.73
N VAL A 251 5.88 1.21 -8.80
CA VAL A 251 5.48 2.35 -9.64
C VAL A 251 3.98 2.29 -9.90
N LYS A 252 3.30 3.43 -9.75
CA LYS A 252 1.90 3.61 -10.11
C LYS A 252 1.76 4.04 -11.59
N PRO A 253 0.60 3.82 -12.22
CA PRO A 253 0.33 4.41 -13.52
C PRO A 253 0.30 5.93 -13.45
N ARG A 254 0.70 6.60 -14.54
CA ARG A 254 0.63 8.06 -14.68
C ARG A 254 -0.77 8.59 -14.34
N ALA A 255 -0.82 9.76 -13.70
CA ALA A 255 -2.04 10.45 -13.28
C ALA A 255 -2.86 9.71 -12.21
N HIS A 256 -2.34 8.61 -11.65
CA HIS A 256 -2.95 7.86 -10.56
C HIS A 256 -2.04 7.84 -9.32
N ASP A 257 -1.47 9.00 -9.04
CA ASP A 257 -0.53 9.23 -7.97
C ASP A 257 -1.32 9.34 -6.65
N GLY A 258 -1.42 8.24 -5.92
CA GLY A 258 -1.84 8.26 -4.53
C GLY A 258 -0.74 8.96 -3.72
N ALA A 259 -0.86 10.27 -3.54
CA ALA A 259 0.13 11.04 -2.79
C ALA A 259 0.24 10.48 -1.35
N LEU A 260 1.39 9.89 -1.03
CA LEU A 260 1.71 9.42 0.30
C LEU A 260 2.62 10.48 0.93
N PHE A 261 2.09 11.25 1.87
CA PHE A 261 2.91 12.10 2.73
C PHE A 261 3.32 11.36 4.00
N ARG A 262 2.51 10.39 4.43
CA ARG A 262 2.80 9.54 5.57
C ARG A 262 2.15 8.16 5.47
N LEU A 263 2.86 7.14 5.94
CA LEU A 263 2.33 5.78 6.09
C LEU A 263 1.59 5.60 7.43
N ASP A 264 2.18 6.10 8.51
CA ASP A 264 1.68 5.95 9.88
C ASP A 264 0.98 7.23 10.36
N PRO A 265 -0.08 7.14 11.16
CA PRO A 265 -0.73 8.31 11.74
C PRO A 265 0.23 9.06 12.69
N VAL A 266 0.10 10.39 12.77
CA VAL A 266 0.86 11.21 13.73
C VAL A 266 0.35 11.05 15.16
N LEU A 267 -0.91 10.65 15.32
CA LEU A 267 -1.56 10.43 16.60
C LEU A 267 -2.72 9.45 16.41
N CYS A 268 -2.95 8.59 17.40
CA CYS A 268 -4.13 7.74 17.44
C CYS A 268 -5.00 8.07 18.63
N LEU A 269 -6.30 8.12 18.40
CA LEU A 269 -7.31 8.37 19.42
C LEU A 269 -8.23 7.14 19.48
N ALA A 270 -8.39 6.57 20.67
CA ALA A 270 -9.36 5.53 20.94
C ALA A 270 -10.54 6.12 21.72
N GLY A 271 -11.75 5.86 21.25
CA GLY A 271 -13.02 6.24 21.88
C GLY A 271 -13.87 5.01 22.21
N PRO A 272 -15.11 5.20 22.69
CA PRO A 272 -15.96 4.10 23.17
C PRO A 272 -16.39 3.12 22.08
N ARG A 273 -16.45 3.58 20.81
CA ARG A 273 -16.99 2.82 19.67
C ARG A 273 -15.96 2.54 18.58
N GLY A 274 -14.71 2.93 18.78
CA GLY A 274 -13.69 2.75 17.78
C GLY A 274 -12.41 3.54 18.01
N GLU A 275 -11.53 3.48 17.03
CA GLU A 275 -10.23 4.14 17.01
C GLU A 275 -10.04 4.88 15.69
N ILE A 276 -9.43 6.07 15.73
CA ILE A 276 -9.03 6.82 14.55
C ILE A 276 -7.53 7.15 14.60
N GLY A 277 -6.88 7.09 13.44
CA GLY A 277 -5.53 7.59 13.23
C GLY A 277 -5.59 8.94 12.53
N LEU A 278 -4.89 9.93 13.07
CA LEU A 278 -4.82 11.28 12.53
C LEU A 278 -3.62 11.43 11.61
N PHE A 279 -3.80 12.15 10.50
CA PHE A 279 -2.76 12.42 9.52
C PHE A 279 -2.67 13.92 9.29
N VAL A 280 -1.44 14.45 9.33
CA VAL A 280 -1.14 15.85 9.03
C VAL A 280 -0.21 15.85 7.81
N GLU A 281 -0.68 16.51 6.76
CA GLU A 281 -0.02 16.58 5.45
C GLU A 281 0.09 18.06 5.02
N PRO A 282 0.82 18.42 3.96
CA PRO A 282 0.81 19.78 3.42
C PRO A 282 -0.60 20.21 2.98
N ALA A 283 -0.90 21.51 3.03
CA ALA A 283 -2.20 22.06 2.62
C ALA A 283 -2.60 21.74 1.16
N SER A 284 -1.66 21.33 0.31
CA SER A 284 -1.91 20.87 -1.07
C SER A 284 -2.37 19.41 -1.18
N ALA A 285 -2.32 18.64 -0.09
CA ALA A 285 -2.69 17.22 -0.11
C ALA A 285 -4.15 17.04 -0.56
N PRO A 286 -4.47 16.03 -1.39
CA PRO A 286 -5.78 15.91 -2.03
C PRO A 286 -6.90 15.59 -1.02
N ARG A 287 -6.57 14.94 0.11
CA ARG A 287 -7.53 14.55 1.14
C ARG A 287 -7.37 15.43 2.37
N ALA A 288 -8.47 16.00 2.84
CA ALA A 288 -8.50 16.77 4.07
C ALA A 288 -9.91 16.74 4.68
N TRP A 289 -9.98 16.61 6.00
CA TRP A 289 -11.17 16.97 6.77
C TRP A 289 -11.18 18.48 7.04
N ALA A 290 -10.04 19.07 7.37
CA ALA A 290 -9.83 20.51 7.47
C ALA A 290 -8.45 20.92 6.96
N ARG A 291 -8.28 22.21 6.64
CA ARG A 291 -7.01 22.81 6.24
C ARG A 291 -6.71 24.03 7.11
N THR A 292 -5.44 24.20 7.43
CA THR A 292 -4.86 25.46 7.91
C THR A 292 -4.15 26.16 6.75
N GLY A 293 -3.43 27.26 7.02
CA GLY A 293 -2.60 27.91 5.99
C GLY A 293 -1.51 26.99 5.42
N GLU A 294 -0.99 26.07 6.22
CA GLU A 294 0.18 25.24 5.86
C GLU A 294 -0.13 23.75 5.77
N HIS A 295 -1.18 23.28 6.47
CA HIS A 295 -1.42 21.87 6.68
C HIS A 295 -2.83 21.42 6.27
N ALA A 296 -2.95 20.16 5.89
CA ALA A 296 -4.17 19.40 5.73
C ALA A 296 -4.27 18.37 6.86
N LEU A 297 -5.38 18.37 7.58
CA LEU A 297 -5.69 17.41 8.63
C LEU A 297 -6.70 16.39 8.10
N SER A 298 -6.41 15.10 8.20
CA SER A 298 -7.33 14.02 7.85
C SER A 298 -7.29 12.89 8.89
N TYR A 299 -8.17 11.90 8.74
CA TYR A 299 -8.22 10.75 9.62
C TYR A 299 -8.59 9.48 8.85
N ARG A 300 -8.27 8.33 9.46
CA ARG A 300 -8.75 7.01 9.04
C ARG A 300 -9.28 6.25 10.25
N VAL A 301 -10.37 5.51 10.05
CA VAL A 301 -10.91 4.62 11.09
C VAL A 301 -10.03 3.38 11.15
N ARG A 302 -9.57 3.04 12.36
CA ARG A 302 -8.64 1.93 12.61
C ARG A 302 -9.31 0.73 13.27
N ALA A 303 -10.39 0.97 14.00
CA ALA A 303 -11.20 -0.06 14.63
C ALA A 303 -12.62 0.45 14.88
N GLY A 304 -13.58 -0.47 14.86
CA GLY A 304 -14.98 -0.19 15.20
C GLY A 304 -15.68 0.71 14.19
N ALA A 305 -16.75 1.36 14.65
CA ALA A 305 -17.61 2.23 13.86
C ALA A 305 -17.93 3.50 14.68
N PRO A 306 -16.94 4.39 14.89
CA PRO A 306 -17.14 5.59 15.69
C PRO A 306 -18.22 6.46 15.04
N GLY A 307 -19.09 7.05 15.86
CA GLY A 307 -20.18 7.88 15.39
C GLY A 307 -19.65 9.17 14.76
N ARG A 308 -20.31 9.66 13.70
CA ARG A 308 -19.90 10.89 13.00
C ARG A 308 -19.68 12.08 13.95
N ALA A 309 -20.60 12.31 14.89
CA ALA A 309 -20.48 13.41 15.84
C ALA A 309 -19.30 13.25 16.82
N GLU A 310 -18.95 12.00 17.17
CA GLU A 310 -17.80 11.70 18.03
C GLU A 310 -16.49 12.02 17.30
N VAL A 311 -16.40 11.60 16.04
CA VAL A 311 -15.26 11.91 15.16
C VAL A 311 -15.15 13.42 14.92
N GLU A 312 -16.25 14.12 14.63
CA GLU A 312 -16.22 15.58 14.43
C GLU A 312 -15.69 16.32 15.67
N ARG A 313 -16.04 15.89 16.89
CA ARG A 313 -15.47 16.47 18.11
C ARG A 313 -13.96 16.21 18.22
N ALA A 314 -13.53 14.98 17.98
CA ALA A 314 -12.10 14.62 17.99
C ALA A 314 -11.31 15.41 16.93
N MET A 315 -11.85 15.58 15.73
CA MET A 315 -11.21 16.31 14.65
C MET A 315 -11.15 17.82 14.89
N ARG A 316 -12.17 18.43 15.51
CA ARG A 316 -12.10 19.84 15.93
C ARG A 316 -11.03 20.07 17.00
N TRP A 317 -10.94 19.17 17.98
CA TRP A 317 -9.86 19.22 18.98
C TRP A 317 -8.50 19.09 18.30
N ALA A 318 -8.33 18.12 17.40
CA ALA A 318 -7.07 17.94 16.67
C ALA A 318 -6.71 19.15 15.81
N LEU A 319 -7.69 19.79 15.16
CA LEU A 319 -7.45 21.04 14.43
C LEU A 319 -6.94 22.14 15.36
N ALA A 320 -7.54 22.32 16.53
CA ALA A 320 -7.08 23.30 17.51
C ALA A 320 -5.65 22.99 18.01
N GLN A 321 -5.31 21.71 18.22
CA GLN A 321 -3.94 21.32 18.56
C GLN A 321 -2.94 21.61 17.42
N LEU A 322 -3.35 21.40 16.16
CA LEU A 322 -2.55 21.70 14.98
C LEU A 322 -2.31 23.21 14.82
N GLU A 323 -3.35 24.03 14.99
CA GLU A 323 -3.28 25.50 14.95
C GLU A 323 -2.42 26.07 16.09
N ALA A 324 -2.43 25.42 17.26
CA ALA A 324 -1.57 25.76 18.38
C ALA A 324 -0.11 25.27 18.22
N GLY A 325 0.21 24.53 17.14
CA GLY A 325 1.54 23.96 16.90
C GLY A 325 1.87 22.72 17.76
N ALA A 326 0.88 22.16 18.47
CA ALA A 326 1.04 21.01 19.36
C ALA A 326 1.00 19.64 18.63
N LEU A 327 0.51 19.61 17.38
CA LEU A 327 0.60 18.45 16.48
C LEU A 327 1.66 18.68 15.38
N PRO A 328 2.98 18.61 15.69
CA PRO A 328 4.01 18.54 14.67
C PRO A 328 4.01 17.13 14.01
N PRO A 329 4.83 16.90 12.96
CA PRO A 329 5.01 15.57 12.40
C PRO A 329 5.49 14.51 13.43
N THR A 330 5.95 14.87 14.61
CA THR A 330 6.21 13.92 15.71
C THR A 330 5.80 14.58 17.05
N PRO A 331 4.54 14.44 17.49
CA PRO A 331 4.10 15.10 18.72
C PRO A 331 4.79 14.48 19.95
N SER A 332 5.29 15.33 20.84
CA SER A 332 5.53 14.91 22.22
C SER A 332 4.18 14.83 22.92
N ALA A 333 3.80 13.65 23.42
CA ALA A 333 2.54 13.44 24.13
C ALA A 333 2.36 14.39 25.33
N ALA A 334 3.45 14.96 25.86
CA ALA A 334 3.43 15.93 26.96
C ALA A 334 2.96 17.33 26.56
N ALA A 335 2.85 17.65 25.26
CA ALA A 335 2.46 18.97 24.77
C ALA A 335 0.98 19.07 24.33
N LEU A 336 0.26 17.95 24.31
CA LEU A 336 -1.14 17.91 23.87
C LEU A 336 -2.08 18.28 25.02
N ALA A 337 -3.07 19.12 24.75
CA ALA A 337 -4.19 19.30 25.65
C ALA A 337 -4.97 17.98 25.82
N GLU A 338 -5.76 17.86 26.88
CA GLU A 338 -6.59 16.67 27.08
C GLU A 338 -7.53 16.45 25.87
N PRO A 339 -7.64 15.20 25.37
CA PRO A 339 -8.58 14.87 24.30
C PRO A 339 -10.04 15.05 24.76
N PRO A 340 -11.01 15.17 23.83
CA PRO A 340 -12.41 15.31 24.19
C PRO A 340 -12.89 14.13 25.04
N GLU A 341 -13.89 14.37 25.90
CA GLU A 341 -14.45 13.35 26.78
C GLU A 341 -14.73 12.02 26.05
N GLY A 342 -14.29 10.92 26.66
CA GLY A 342 -14.41 9.58 26.13
C GLY A 342 -13.32 9.17 25.13
N TRP A 343 -12.47 10.09 24.68
CA TRP A 343 -11.29 9.78 23.86
C TRP A 343 -10.03 9.73 24.71
N ARG A 344 -9.08 8.90 24.30
CA ARG A 344 -7.73 8.84 24.87
C ARG A 344 -6.69 8.65 23.76
N VAL A 345 -5.50 9.19 23.98
CA VAL A 345 -4.35 8.91 23.11
C VAL A 345 -3.91 7.46 23.31
N VAL A 346 -3.68 6.75 22.21
CA VAL A 346 -3.17 5.38 22.20
C VAL A 346 -1.97 5.25 21.26
N ALA A 347 -1.24 4.15 21.38
CA ALA A 347 -0.12 3.84 20.49
C ALA A 347 -0.59 3.70 19.03
N ALA A 348 0.23 4.17 18.09
CA ALA A 348 0.01 4.00 16.66
C ALA A 348 0.28 2.55 16.18
#